data_AF-I3SXV6-F1
#
_entry.id   AF-I3SXV6-F1
#
_cell.length_a   1.000
_cell.length_b   1.000
_cell.length_c   1.000
_cell.angle_alpha   90.00
_cell.angle_beta   90.00
_cell.angle_gamma   90.00
#
_symmetry.space_group_name_H-M   'P 1'
#
loop_
_entity.id
_entity.type
_entity.pdbx_description
1 polymer ?
#
loop_
_entity_poly.entity_id
_entity_poly.type
_entity_poly.pdbx_seq_one_letter_code
_entity_poly.pdbx_strand_id
1 'polypeptide(L)'
;MRKRVVYAWAVALICFIVLMIVTPAIPQSQDYHNFADQRTFFGIPNALNVISNFPFLINGLIGLVLCHHGNYFKLSLQGELWGWTCFYVGVAAVGIGSSYYHLKPDDASLVWDRLPMTVAFTSIIAIFIIERIDERKGMISIIPLVLAGVISIVYWRFFDDLRPYALIQFVPCIAIPLMAILLPPMYTHSTYWLWAAGFYLLAKVLEATDDVVYKWTHHIVSGHTLKHLFAAMVPVFLTFMLAKRSVEPERQSLFKVWRISWTKVKEGDSNVESYTYSRVEVEEPQ
;
A
#
# COMPACT_ATOMS: atom_id res chain seq x y z
N MET A 1 -11.14 21.65 16.25
CA MET A 1 -10.45 20.62 15.42
C MET A 1 -8.93 20.80 15.32
N ARG A 2 -8.39 21.99 15.07
CA ARG A 2 -6.93 22.25 14.97
C ARG A 2 -6.12 21.76 16.19
N LYS A 3 -6.61 21.97 17.42
CA LYS A 3 -5.96 21.48 18.65
C LYS A 3 -5.84 19.95 18.71
N ARG A 4 -6.89 19.21 18.31
CA ARG A 4 -6.89 17.72 18.32
C ARG A 4 -5.85 17.13 17.36
N VAL A 5 -5.68 17.75 16.19
CA VAL A 5 -4.65 17.34 15.21
C VAL A 5 -3.25 17.59 15.76
N VAL A 6 -3.02 18.76 16.38
CA VAL A 6 -1.73 19.07 17.03
C VAL A 6 -1.44 18.08 18.16
N TYR A 7 -2.42 17.74 19.00
CA TYR A 7 -2.24 16.72 20.04
C TYR A 7 -1.93 15.35 19.45
N ALA A 8 -2.61 14.93 18.37
CA ALA A 8 -2.33 13.66 17.72
C ALA A 8 -0.89 13.58 17.18
N TRP A 9 -0.40 14.64 16.53
CA TRP A 9 0.98 14.72 16.07
C TRP A 9 1.98 14.76 17.23
N ALA A 10 1.68 15.49 18.31
CA ALA A 10 2.52 15.53 19.49
C ALA A 10 2.62 14.15 20.17
N VAL A 11 1.50 13.45 20.31
CA VAL A 11 1.47 12.07 20.85
C VAL A 11 2.25 11.13 19.94
N ALA A 12 2.05 11.19 18.62
CA ALA A 12 2.80 10.36 17.67
C ALA A 12 4.31 10.61 17.77
N LEU A 13 4.73 11.87 17.89
CA LEU A 13 6.14 12.25 18.06
C LEU A 13 6.70 11.74 19.40
N ILE A 14 5.96 11.88 20.50
CA ILE A 14 6.36 11.36 21.81
C ILE A 14 6.48 9.83 21.76
N CYS A 15 5.51 9.13 21.20
CA CYS A 15 5.55 7.68 21.02
C CYS A 15 6.76 7.26 20.18
N PHE A 16 7.07 7.99 19.11
CA PHE A 16 8.26 7.75 18.29
C PHE A 16 9.56 7.95 19.10
N ILE A 17 9.68 9.04 19.85
CA ILE A 17 10.85 9.30 20.71
C ILE A 17 11.01 8.21 21.76
N VAL A 18 9.92 7.83 22.44
CA VAL A 18 9.93 6.75 23.44
C VAL A 18 10.35 5.43 22.79
N LEU A 19 9.83 5.10 21.61
CA LEU A 19 10.25 3.91 20.86
C LEU A 19 11.77 3.94 20.62
N MET A 20 12.31 5.06 20.15
CA MET A 20 13.74 5.21 19.83
C MET A 20 14.64 5.09 21.06
N ILE A 21 14.17 5.51 22.25
CA ILE A 21 14.92 5.45 23.52
C ILE A 21 14.82 4.06 24.16
N VAL A 22 13.63 3.47 24.17
CA VAL A 22 13.33 2.25 24.96
C VAL A 22 13.74 0.97 24.23
N THR A 23 13.67 0.96 22.89
CA THR A 23 14.05 -0.20 22.10
C THR A 23 15.52 -0.12 21.67
N PRO A 24 16.24 -1.24 21.55
CA PRO A 24 17.57 -1.23 20.94
C PRO A 24 17.48 -0.86 19.45
N ALA A 25 18.54 -0.27 18.90
CA ALA A 25 18.68 -0.07 17.46
C ALA A 25 18.58 -1.42 16.73
N ILE A 26 17.95 -1.40 15.55
CA ILE A 26 17.82 -2.59 14.71
C ILE A 26 18.81 -2.46 13.54
N PRO A 27 20.00 -3.08 13.62
CA PRO A 27 20.99 -3.00 12.55
C PRO A 27 20.53 -3.76 11.30
N GLN A 28 21.11 -3.40 10.16
CA GLN A 28 20.90 -4.13 8.92
C GLN A 28 21.65 -5.46 8.97
N SER A 29 20.90 -6.54 9.10
CA SER A 29 21.47 -7.88 8.94
C SER A 29 22.04 -8.03 7.54
N GLN A 30 23.30 -8.50 7.45
CA GLN A 30 23.95 -8.78 6.17
C GLN A 30 23.39 -10.06 5.53
N ASP A 31 22.79 -10.96 6.32
CA ASP A 31 22.07 -12.12 5.80
C ASP A 31 20.85 -11.71 4.97
N TYR A 32 20.37 -10.46 5.10
CA TYR A 32 19.29 -9.91 4.27
C TYR A 32 19.64 -9.88 2.77
N HIS A 33 20.94 -9.91 2.42
CA HIS A 33 21.43 -9.96 1.05
C HIS A 33 21.57 -11.40 0.52
N ASN A 34 21.48 -12.40 1.38
CA ASN A 34 21.71 -13.79 1.05
C ASN A 34 20.39 -14.47 0.64
N PHE A 35 20.00 -14.31 -0.63
CA PHE A 35 18.78 -14.91 -1.18
C PHE A 35 18.92 -16.41 -1.38
N ALA A 36 17.79 -17.13 -1.30
CA ALA A 36 17.74 -18.57 -1.53
C ALA A 36 18.08 -18.93 -2.99
N ASP A 37 17.55 -18.18 -3.95
CA ASP A 37 17.86 -18.35 -5.37
C ASP A 37 18.91 -17.34 -5.85
N GLN A 38 20.11 -17.85 -6.07
CA GLN A 38 21.26 -17.09 -6.57
C GLN A 38 21.64 -17.47 -8.02
N ARG A 39 20.79 -18.23 -8.70
CA ARG A 39 21.10 -18.72 -10.04
C ARG A 39 21.24 -17.59 -11.04
N THR A 40 22.17 -17.79 -11.96
CA THR A 40 22.40 -16.89 -13.09
C THR A 40 21.67 -17.42 -14.32
N PHE A 41 20.82 -16.60 -14.93
CA PHE A 41 20.19 -16.89 -16.22
C PHE A 41 20.54 -15.79 -17.22
N PHE A 42 20.93 -16.18 -18.44
CA PHE A 42 21.30 -15.23 -19.52
C PHE A 42 22.35 -14.18 -19.11
N GLY A 43 23.27 -14.54 -18.21
CA GLY A 43 24.31 -13.63 -17.70
C GLY A 43 23.84 -12.67 -16.59
N ILE A 44 22.58 -12.77 -16.14
CA ILE A 44 22.03 -11.97 -15.04
C ILE A 44 22.16 -12.73 -13.73
N PRO A 45 22.94 -12.26 -12.73
CA PRO A 45 23.01 -12.88 -11.41
C PRO A 45 21.68 -12.68 -10.66
N ASN A 46 21.33 -13.62 -9.77
CA ASN A 46 20.04 -13.61 -9.04
C ASN A 46 18.83 -13.39 -9.97
N ALA A 47 18.87 -14.00 -11.16
CA ALA A 47 18.08 -13.57 -12.30
C ALA A 47 16.58 -13.50 -12.03
N LEU A 48 16.02 -14.47 -11.30
CA LEU A 48 14.58 -14.46 -10.98
C LEU A 48 14.21 -13.33 -10.02
N ASN A 49 15.09 -12.97 -9.07
CA ASN A 49 14.88 -11.82 -8.18
C ASN A 49 14.98 -10.49 -8.94
N VAL A 50 15.83 -10.40 -9.97
CA VAL A 50 15.92 -9.21 -10.84
C VAL A 50 14.67 -9.10 -11.73
N ILE A 51 14.35 -10.15 -12.49
CA ILE A 51 13.28 -10.12 -13.51
C ILE A 51 11.89 -9.97 -12.88
N SER A 52 11.66 -10.57 -11.71
CA SER A 52 10.37 -10.48 -11.01
C SER A 52 9.99 -9.08 -10.53
N ASN A 53 10.89 -8.10 -10.65
CA ASN A 53 10.60 -6.68 -10.40
C ASN A 53 10.00 -5.94 -11.59
N PHE A 54 10.08 -6.50 -12.81
CA PHE A 54 9.55 -5.89 -14.02
C PHE A 54 8.05 -5.54 -13.95
N PRO A 55 7.17 -6.35 -13.32
CA PRO A 55 5.77 -5.98 -13.11
C PRO A 55 5.58 -4.66 -12.35
N PHE A 56 6.44 -4.30 -11.38
CA PHE A 56 6.35 -2.99 -10.72
C PHE A 56 6.55 -1.85 -11.71
N LEU A 57 7.56 -1.96 -12.58
CA LEU A 57 7.83 -0.94 -13.60
C LEU A 57 6.63 -0.75 -14.52
N ILE A 58 6.08 -1.86 -15.05
CA ILE A 58 4.91 -1.82 -15.94
C ILE A 58 3.71 -1.17 -15.22
N ASN A 59 3.36 -1.65 -14.03
CA ASN A 59 2.20 -1.17 -13.29
C ASN A 59 2.35 0.29 -12.87
N GLY A 60 3.56 0.70 -12.50
CA GLY A 60 3.91 2.09 -12.19
C GLY A 60 3.71 3.00 -13.40
N LEU A 61 4.23 2.63 -14.57
CA LEU A 61 4.09 3.43 -15.79
C LEU A 61 2.64 3.50 -16.29
N ILE A 62 1.92 2.37 -16.30
CA ILE A 62 0.49 2.34 -16.68
C ILE A 62 -0.31 3.27 -15.77
N GLY A 63 -0.16 3.13 -14.46
CA GLY A 63 -0.86 3.97 -13.50
C GLY A 63 -0.53 5.45 -13.65
N LEU A 64 0.75 5.79 -13.86
CA LEU A 64 1.17 7.17 -14.09
C LEU A 64 0.54 7.78 -15.34
N VAL A 65 0.51 7.04 -16.45
CA VAL A 65 -0.16 7.49 -17.68
C VAL A 65 -1.64 7.72 -17.44
N LEU A 66 -2.32 6.76 -16.79
CA LEU A 66 -3.76 6.85 -16.53
C LEU A 66 -4.13 7.95 -15.53
N CYS A 67 -3.26 8.30 -14.58
CA CYS A 67 -3.42 9.46 -13.69
C CYS A 67 -3.54 10.77 -14.47
N HIS A 68 -2.81 10.90 -15.58
CA HIS A 68 -2.72 12.14 -16.35
C HIS A 68 -3.53 12.12 -17.67
N HIS A 69 -4.05 10.96 -18.06
CA HIS A 69 -4.81 10.81 -19.31
C HIS A 69 -6.30 11.08 -19.10
N GLY A 70 -6.81 12.21 -19.62
CA GLY A 70 -8.25 12.47 -19.78
C GLY A 70 -9.10 12.34 -18.50
N ASN A 71 -8.49 12.54 -17.32
CA ASN A 71 -9.08 12.25 -16.00
C ASN A 71 -9.69 10.84 -15.89
N TYR A 72 -9.04 9.83 -16.46
CA TYR A 72 -9.53 8.45 -16.51
C TYR A 72 -9.87 7.88 -15.13
N PHE A 73 -9.03 8.14 -14.12
CA PHE A 73 -9.26 7.71 -12.73
C PHE A 73 -10.28 8.55 -11.95
N LYS A 74 -10.92 9.53 -12.60
CA LYS A 74 -11.90 10.43 -12.00
C LYS A 74 -11.37 11.07 -10.72
N LEU A 75 -10.12 11.53 -10.77
CA LEU A 75 -9.46 12.26 -9.70
C LEU A 75 -10.15 13.63 -9.63
N SER A 76 -10.78 13.92 -8.49
CA SER A 76 -11.56 15.15 -8.32
C SER A 76 -10.80 16.22 -7.55
N LEU A 77 -9.80 15.79 -6.74
CA LEU A 77 -9.05 16.67 -5.87
C LEU A 77 -7.58 16.74 -6.30
N GLN A 78 -6.98 17.93 -6.23
CA GLN A 78 -5.57 18.12 -6.59
C GLN A 78 -4.62 17.25 -5.75
N GLY A 79 -4.94 17.08 -4.47
CA GLY A 79 -4.17 16.22 -3.57
C GLY A 79 -4.22 14.74 -3.97
N GLU A 80 -5.33 14.26 -4.54
CA GLU A 80 -5.39 12.89 -5.06
C GLU A 80 -4.43 12.72 -6.25
N LEU A 81 -4.44 13.66 -7.19
CA LEU A 81 -3.54 13.62 -8.33
C LEU A 81 -2.08 13.57 -7.87
N TRP A 82 -1.67 14.48 -6.98
CA TRP A 82 -0.31 14.47 -6.45
C TRP A 82 0.03 13.18 -5.72
N GLY A 83 -0.85 12.69 -4.84
CA GLY A 83 -0.63 11.46 -4.10
C GLY A 83 -0.50 10.23 -4.99
N TRP A 84 -1.39 10.08 -5.98
CA TRP A 84 -1.36 8.95 -6.91
C TRP A 84 -0.17 9.04 -7.87
N THR A 85 0.18 10.23 -8.36
CA THR A 85 1.41 10.44 -9.13
C THR A 85 2.63 10.02 -8.32
N CYS A 86 2.78 10.47 -7.07
CA CYS A 86 3.91 10.06 -6.22
C CYS A 86 3.92 8.55 -5.97
N PHE A 87 2.75 7.93 -5.74
CA PHE A 87 2.65 6.48 -5.60
C PHE A 87 3.14 5.74 -6.83
N TYR A 88 2.62 6.05 -8.02
CA TYR A 88 2.98 5.34 -9.25
C TYR A 88 4.42 5.61 -9.71
N VAL A 89 4.94 6.82 -9.48
CA VAL A 89 6.38 7.11 -9.66
C VAL A 89 7.22 6.25 -8.70
N GLY A 90 6.82 6.18 -7.43
CA GLY A 90 7.46 5.31 -6.45
C GLY A 90 7.46 3.84 -6.90
N VAL A 91 6.32 3.31 -7.32
CA VAL A 91 6.17 1.94 -7.82
C VAL A 91 7.04 1.68 -9.06
N ALA A 92 7.05 2.58 -10.04
CA ALA A 92 7.91 2.44 -11.21
C ALA A 92 9.40 2.42 -10.82
N ALA A 93 9.79 3.32 -9.91
CA ALA A 93 11.14 3.40 -9.38
C ALA A 93 11.53 2.20 -8.50
N VAL A 94 10.59 1.54 -7.80
CA VAL A 94 10.82 0.25 -7.12
C VAL A 94 11.27 -0.79 -8.14
N GLY A 95 10.59 -0.89 -9.29
CA GLY A 95 10.98 -1.84 -10.34
C GLY A 95 12.44 -1.69 -10.77
N ILE A 96 12.92 -0.46 -10.92
CA ILE A 96 14.31 -0.17 -11.30
C ILE A 96 15.27 -0.39 -10.14
N GLY A 97 14.98 0.22 -8.99
CA GLY A 97 15.84 0.20 -7.81
C GLY A 97 16.01 -1.19 -7.20
N SER A 98 14.92 -1.96 -7.15
CA SER A 98 14.93 -3.34 -6.68
C SER A 98 15.69 -4.26 -7.64
N SER A 99 15.52 -4.07 -8.96
CA SER A 99 16.33 -4.78 -9.95
C SER A 99 17.83 -4.49 -9.78
N TYR A 100 18.20 -3.22 -9.57
CA TYR A 100 19.59 -2.83 -9.32
C TYR A 100 20.15 -3.45 -8.04
N TYR A 101 19.38 -3.44 -6.95
CA TYR A 101 19.74 -4.13 -5.71
C TYR A 101 20.00 -5.62 -5.94
N HIS A 102 19.11 -6.31 -6.65
CA HIS A 102 19.26 -7.75 -6.88
C HIS A 102 20.39 -8.13 -7.82
N LEU A 103 20.80 -7.24 -8.73
CA LEU A 103 21.99 -7.45 -9.57
C LEU A 103 23.28 -7.49 -8.74
N LYS A 104 23.37 -6.66 -7.70
CA LYS A 104 24.52 -6.59 -6.80
C LYS A 104 24.04 -6.28 -5.38
N PRO A 105 23.63 -7.31 -4.61
CA PRO A 105 23.06 -7.11 -3.28
C PRO A 105 24.10 -6.59 -2.29
N ASP A 106 23.90 -5.37 -1.83
CA ASP A 106 24.64 -4.75 -0.72
C ASP A 106 23.81 -3.60 -0.12
N ASP A 107 24.26 -3.04 1.01
CA ASP A 107 23.56 -1.94 1.67
C ASP A 107 23.44 -0.67 0.81
N ALA A 108 24.41 -0.42 -0.08
CA ALA A 108 24.42 0.77 -0.92
C ALA A 108 23.39 0.63 -2.06
N SER A 109 23.27 -0.55 -2.67
CA SER A 109 22.26 -0.83 -3.67
C SER A 109 20.86 -0.97 -3.07
N LEU A 110 20.75 -1.45 -1.82
CA LEU A 110 19.48 -1.56 -1.07
C LEU A 110 18.82 -0.21 -0.77
N VAL A 111 19.59 0.88 -0.67
CA VAL A 111 19.03 2.24 -0.60
C VAL A 111 18.09 2.51 -1.78
N TRP A 112 18.47 2.09 -2.98
CA TRP A 112 17.71 2.33 -4.21
C TRP A 112 16.46 1.46 -4.32
N ASP A 113 16.40 0.33 -3.64
CA ASP A 113 15.19 -0.47 -3.49
C ASP A 113 14.22 0.18 -2.48
N ARG A 114 14.73 0.52 -1.29
CA ARG A 114 13.90 1.02 -0.19
C ARG A 114 13.39 2.44 -0.37
N LEU A 115 14.18 3.33 -0.96
CA LEU A 115 13.80 4.73 -1.12
C LEU A 115 12.49 4.87 -1.93
N PRO A 116 12.37 4.32 -3.15
CA PRO A 116 11.11 4.29 -3.89
C PRO A 116 9.95 3.62 -3.14
N MET A 117 10.20 2.53 -2.40
CA MET A 117 9.18 1.88 -1.59
C MET A 117 8.61 2.83 -0.52
N THR A 118 9.47 3.57 0.19
CA THR A 118 9.01 4.53 1.19
C THR A 118 8.19 5.66 0.59
N VAL A 119 8.52 6.13 -0.62
CA VAL A 119 7.73 7.13 -1.34
C VAL A 119 6.34 6.57 -1.68
N ALA A 120 6.26 5.31 -2.14
CA ALA A 120 4.99 4.68 -2.45
C ALA A 120 4.09 4.50 -1.21
N PHE A 121 4.63 3.98 -0.09
CA PHE A 121 3.86 3.78 1.14
C PHE A 121 3.36 5.09 1.74
N THR A 122 4.24 6.10 1.82
CA THR A 122 3.88 7.39 2.42
C THR A 122 2.86 8.14 1.57
N SER A 123 2.95 8.03 0.25
CA SER A 123 1.96 8.58 -0.68
C SER A 123 0.59 7.91 -0.52
N ILE A 124 0.53 6.58 -0.41
CA ILE A 124 -0.74 5.87 -0.15
C ILE A 124 -1.38 6.34 1.16
N ILE A 125 -0.60 6.50 2.23
CA ILE A 125 -1.16 6.98 3.51
C ILE A 125 -1.75 8.38 3.35
N ALA A 126 -1.06 9.28 2.64
CA ALA A 126 -1.57 10.60 2.38
C ALA A 126 -2.90 10.56 1.58
N ILE A 127 -2.97 9.74 0.53
CA ILE A 127 -4.20 9.50 -0.24
C ILE A 127 -5.31 8.97 0.67
N PHE A 128 -5.01 8.02 1.54
CA PHE A 128 -6.00 7.45 2.44
C PHE A 128 -6.57 8.50 3.41
N ILE A 129 -5.74 9.42 3.89
CA ILE A 129 -6.18 10.57 4.71
C ILE A 129 -7.09 11.49 3.89
N ILE A 130 -6.78 11.75 2.61
CA ILE A 130 -7.64 12.53 1.70
C ILE A 130 -9.02 11.86 1.57
N GLU A 131 -9.04 10.55 1.29
CA GLU A 131 -10.28 9.82 0.96
C GLU A 131 -11.15 9.50 2.17
N ARG A 132 -10.58 9.41 3.39
CA ARG A 132 -11.31 8.94 4.60
C ARG A 132 -11.47 9.97 5.71
N ILE A 133 -10.59 10.95 5.77
CA ILE A 133 -10.52 11.86 6.91
C ILE A 133 -10.84 13.28 6.46
N ASP A 134 -10.00 13.86 5.60
CA ASP A 134 -10.04 15.26 5.26
C ASP A 134 -9.13 15.55 4.06
N GLU A 135 -9.69 16.09 3.00
CA GLU A 135 -8.96 16.46 1.77
C GLU A 135 -7.77 17.37 2.06
N ARG A 136 -8.00 18.48 2.77
CA ARG A 136 -6.99 19.52 2.97
C ARG A 136 -5.84 19.00 3.82
N LYS A 137 -6.15 18.29 4.91
CA LYS A 137 -5.10 17.69 5.76
C LYS A 137 -4.33 16.62 5.02
N GLY A 138 -5.02 15.78 4.23
CA GLY A 138 -4.39 14.75 3.43
C GLY A 138 -3.41 15.35 2.40
N MET A 139 -3.83 16.37 1.65
CA MET A 139 -2.97 17.09 0.71
C MET A 139 -1.74 17.70 1.39
N ILE A 140 -1.92 18.40 2.52
CA ILE A 140 -0.81 19.00 3.29
C ILE A 140 0.13 17.91 3.83
N SER A 141 -0.38 16.70 4.11
CA SER A 141 0.41 15.60 4.65
C SER A 141 1.32 14.91 3.63
N ILE A 142 1.11 15.09 2.32
CA ILE A 142 1.91 14.43 1.28
C ILE A 142 3.41 14.74 1.46
N ILE A 143 3.77 16.02 1.48
CA ILE A 143 5.17 16.45 1.60
C ILE A 143 5.83 15.93 2.88
N PRO A 144 5.29 16.16 4.10
CA PRO A 144 5.94 15.69 5.32
C PRO A 144 6.00 14.17 5.42
N LEU A 145 5.00 13.43 4.91
CA LEU A 145 5.03 11.97 4.90
C LEU A 145 6.11 11.43 3.95
N VAL A 146 6.18 11.97 2.72
CA VAL A 146 7.23 11.59 1.75
C VAL A 146 8.62 11.93 2.29
N LEU A 147 8.80 13.12 2.87
CA LEU A 147 10.07 13.49 3.52
C LEU A 147 10.41 12.56 4.68
N ALA A 148 9.44 12.17 5.51
CA ALA A 148 9.67 11.18 6.57
C ALA A 148 10.14 9.83 6.00
N GLY A 149 9.58 9.39 4.87
CA GLY A 149 10.05 8.23 4.12
C GLY A 149 11.51 8.36 3.70
N VAL A 150 11.87 9.44 3.01
CA VAL A 150 13.25 9.71 2.56
C VAL A 150 14.22 9.78 3.74
N ILE A 151 13.87 10.55 4.78
CA ILE A 151 14.67 10.71 5.99
C ILE A 151 14.87 9.36 6.69
N SER A 152 13.87 8.47 6.69
CA SER A 152 14.02 7.14 7.29
C SER A 152 15.11 6.30 6.64
N ILE A 153 15.28 6.41 5.31
CA ILE A 153 16.32 5.70 4.57
C ILE A 153 17.68 6.35 4.76
N VAL A 154 17.74 7.68 4.72
CA VAL A 154 18.97 8.42 5.02
C VAL A 154 19.46 8.10 6.44
N TYR A 155 18.56 8.14 7.41
CA TYR A 155 18.85 7.79 8.80
C TYR A 155 19.38 6.37 8.92
N TRP A 156 18.69 5.39 8.33
CA TRP A 156 19.17 4.01 8.31
C TRP A 156 20.58 3.91 7.71
N ARG A 157 20.86 4.61 6.60
CA ARG A 157 22.16 4.54 5.93
C ARG A 157 23.32 5.09 6.78
N PHE A 158 23.07 6.10 7.60
CA PHE A 158 24.11 6.73 8.43
C PHE A 158 24.26 6.10 9.82
N PHE A 159 23.16 5.63 10.40
CA PHE A 159 23.12 5.17 11.80
C PHE A 159 22.95 3.65 11.93
N ASP A 160 22.81 2.93 10.81
CA ASP A 160 22.53 1.50 10.77
C ASP A 160 21.38 1.10 11.70
N ASP A 161 20.24 1.82 11.58
CA ASP A 161 19.08 1.61 12.43
C ASP A 161 17.78 1.66 11.60
N LEU A 162 17.14 0.51 11.49
CA LEU A 162 15.97 0.27 10.66
C LEU A 162 14.66 0.74 11.29
N ARG A 163 14.62 1.12 12.57
CA ARG A 163 13.36 1.41 13.27
C ARG A 163 12.48 2.46 12.56
N PRO A 164 13.00 3.62 12.11
CA PRO A 164 12.18 4.59 11.38
C PRO A 164 11.63 4.03 10.07
N TYR A 165 12.46 3.28 9.32
CA TYR A 165 12.03 2.64 8.08
C TYR A 165 10.97 1.57 8.34
N ALA A 166 11.13 0.76 9.39
CA ALA A 166 10.17 -0.27 9.80
C ALA A 166 8.79 0.36 10.11
N LEU A 167 8.75 1.53 10.75
CA LEU A 167 7.49 2.25 10.95
C LEU A 167 6.83 2.65 9.62
N ILE A 168 7.61 3.22 8.70
CA ILE A 168 7.11 3.58 7.36
C ILE A 168 6.60 2.35 6.60
N GLN A 169 7.25 1.20 6.75
CA GLN A 169 6.90 -0.03 6.06
C GLN A 169 5.69 -0.74 6.67
N PHE A 170 5.60 -0.86 8.00
CA PHE A 170 4.64 -1.73 8.67
C PHE A 170 3.41 -1.01 9.24
N VAL A 171 3.51 0.27 9.61
CA VAL A 171 2.34 1.02 10.09
C VAL A 171 1.24 1.06 9.01
N PRO A 172 1.53 1.30 7.72
CA PRO A 172 0.50 1.26 6.68
C PRO A 172 -0.24 -0.07 6.57
N CYS A 173 0.44 -1.20 6.80
CA CYS A 173 -0.15 -2.54 6.73
C CYS A 173 -1.26 -2.76 7.76
N ILE A 174 -1.23 -2.03 8.87
CA ILE A 174 -2.23 -2.10 9.93
C ILE A 174 -3.24 -0.96 9.76
N ALA A 175 -2.73 0.25 9.54
CA ALA A 175 -3.55 1.45 9.49
C ALA A 175 -4.54 1.43 8.30
N ILE A 176 -4.09 1.03 7.10
CA ILE A 176 -4.93 1.03 5.90
C ILE A 176 -6.12 0.05 6.06
N PRO A 177 -5.94 -1.23 6.41
CA PRO A 177 -7.08 -2.13 6.60
C PRO A 177 -8.04 -1.66 7.69
N LEU A 178 -7.50 -1.22 8.83
CA LEU A 178 -8.31 -0.77 9.96
C LEU A 178 -9.18 0.43 9.55
N MET A 179 -8.57 1.43 8.91
CA MET A 179 -9.30 2.60 8.44
C MET A 179 -10.25 2.26 7.28
N ALA A 180 -9.90 1.33 6.38
CA ALA A 180 -10.78 0.88 5.29
C ALA A 180 -12.06 0.22 5.83
N ILE A 181 -11.96 -0.52 6.93
CA ILE A 181 -13.09 -1.20 7.57
C ILE A 181 -13.94 -0.22 8.37
N LEU A 182 -13.30 0.63 9.17
CA LEU A 182 -13.96 1.47 10.16
C LEU A 182 -14.46 2.81 9.59
N LEU A 183 -13.72 3.43 8.67
CA LEU A 183 -14.02 4.76 8.17
C LEU A 183 -14.82 4.71 6.86
N PRO A 184 -15.88 5.53 6.73
CA PRO A 184 -16.68 5.56 5.53
C PRO A 184 -15.85 6.04 4.33
N PRO A 185 -15.90 5.35 3.17
CA PRO A 185 -15.20 5.77 1.98
C PRO A 185 -15.85 6.99 1.33
N MET A 186 -15.04 7.80 0.64
CA MET A 186 -15.51 8.78 -0.33
C MET A 186 -15.93 8.13 -1.67
N TYR A 187 -15.34 6.98 -2.00
CA TYR A 187 -15.51 6.31 -3.29
C TYR A 187 -15.95 4.84 -3.16
N THR A 188 -16.64 4.35 -4.17
CA THR A 188 -17.01 2.93 -4.28
C THR A 188 -15.77 2.03 -4.37
N HIS A 189 -15.96 0.71 -4.27
CA HIS A 189 -14.88 -0.30 -4.40
C HIS A 189 -13.80 -0.23 -3.30
N SER A 190 -14.14 0.28 -2.12
CA SER A 190 -13.26 0.34 -0.93
C SER A 190 -12.65 -1.01 -0.53
N THR A 191 -13.24 -2.14 -0.91
CA THR A 191 -12.72 -3.49 -0.62
C THR A 191 -11.38 -3.78 -1.29
N TYR A 192 -11.03 -3.09 -2.38
CA TYR A 192 -9.73 -3.25 -3.06
C TYR A 192 -8.54 -2.85 -2.18
N TRP A 193 -8.74 -1.92 -1.23
CA TRP A 193 -7.73 -1.60 -0.22
C TRP A 193 -7.39 -2.80 0.66
N LEU A 194 -8.36 -3.67 0.95
CA LEU A 194 -8.14 -4.90 1.72
C LEU A 194 -7.42 -5.97 0.90
N TRP A 195 -7.76 -6.10 -0.39
CA TRP A 195 -7.02 -6.96 -1.31
C TRP A 195 -5.56 -6.53 -1.45
N ALA A 196 -5.31 -5.24 -1.65
CA ALA A 196 -3.96 -4.69 -1.69
C ALA A 196 -3.18 -4.99 -0.41
N ALA A 197 -3.77 -4.76 0.77
CA ALA A 197 -3.12 -5.07 2.04
C ALA A 197 -2.86 -6.57 2.23
N GLY A 198 -3.80 -7.44 1.83
CA GLY A 198 -3.64 -8.90 1.90
C GLY A 198 -2.50 -9.41 1.03
N PHE A 199 -2.39 -8.92 -0.21
CA PHE A 199 -1.29 -9.29 -1.11
C PHE A 199 0.07 -8.77 -0.63
N TYR A 200 0.11 -7.57 -0.05
CA TYR A 200 1.34 -7.06 0.57
C TYR A 200 1.76 -7.90 1.79
N LEU A 201 0.81 -8.26 2.66
CA LEU A 201 1.09 -9.13 3.81
C LEU A 201 1.62 -10.50 3.35
N LEU A 202 1.01 -11.08 2.32
CA LEU A 202 1.47 -12.33 1.74
C LEU A 202 2.88 -12.20 1.15
N ALA A 203 3.21 -11.08 0.50
CA ALA A 203 4.57 -10.81 0.06
C ALA A 203 5.58 -10.79 1.23
N LYS A 204 5.23 -10.21 2.38
CA LYS A 204 6.11 -10.23 3.57
C LYS A 204 6.29 -11.63 4.15
N VAL A 205 5.24 -12.47 4.12
CA VAL A 205 5.37 -13.89 4.52
C VAL A 205 6.30 -14.64 3.56
N LEU A 206 6.15 -14.42 2.25
CA LEU A 206 7.01 -15.02 1.23
C LEU A 206 8.47 -14.57 1.34
N GLU A 207 8.71 -13.30 1.69
CA GLU A 207 10.04 -12.78 2.01
C GLU A 207 10.66 -13.49 3.22
N ALA A 208 9.90 -13.67 4.30
CA ALA A 208 10.36 -14.33 5.51
C ALA A 208 10.55 -15.85 5.35
N THR A 209 9.99 -16.44 4.28
CA THR A 209 10.02 -17.89 4.01
C THR A 209 10.77 -18.23 2.72
N ASP A 210 11.69 -17.37 2.28
CA ASP A 210 12.41 -17.48 1.00
C ASP A 210 12.95 -18.90 0.73
N ASP A 211 13.78 -19.41 1.65
CA ASP A 211 14.37 -20.75 1.56
C ASP A 211 13.33 -21.88 1.62
N VAL A 212 12.30 -21.73 2.45
CA VAL A 212 11.27 -22.76 2.64
C VAL A 212 10.48 -22.93 1.35
N VAL A 213 10.03 -21.82 0.77
CA VAL A 213 9.32 -21.80 -0.51
C VAL A 213 10.22 -22.35 -1.61
N TYR A 214 11.50 -21.92 -1.66
CA TYR A 214 12.42 -22.39 -2.67
C TYR A 214 12.62 -23.91 -2.64
N LYS A 215 12.71 -24.51 -1.45
CA LYS A 215 12.77 -25.97 -1.28
C LYS A 215 11.47 -26.65 -1.70
N TRP A 216 10.32 -26.10 -1.32
CA TRP A 216 8.99 -26.65 -1.65
C TRP A 216 8.67 -26.59 -3.14
N THR A 217 9.15 -25.57 -3.85
CA THR A 217 8.99 -25.47 -5.31
C THR A 217 10.03 -26.28 -6.07
N HIS A 218 10.76 -27.18 -5.41
CA HIS A 218 11.86 -27.96 -6.01
C HIS A 218 12.93 -27.07 -6.66
N HIS A 219 13.25 -25.95 -6.02
CA HIS A 219 14.22 -24.95 -6.50
C HIS A 219 13.83 -24.34 -7.85
N ILE A 220 12.53 -24.30 -8.20
CA ILE A 220 12.06 -23.63 -9.41
C ILE A 220 11.95 -22.13 -9.19
N VAL A 221 11.31 -21.70 -8.10
CA VAL A 221 11.05 -20.30 -7.75
C VAL A 221 11.16 -20.08 -6.24
N SER A 222 11.87 -19.03 -5.81
CA SER A 222 12.05 -18.74 -4.39
C SER A 222 10.91 -17.90 -3.81
N GLY A 223 10.81 -17.86 -2.47
CA GLY A 223 9.81 -17.02 -1.80
C GLY A 223 10.05 -15.54 -2.10
N HIS A 224 11.29 -15.10 -2.20
CA HIS A 224 11.66 -13.73 -2.56
C HIS A 224 11.28 -13.38 -3.99
N THR A 225 11.43 -14.30 -4.95
CA THR A 225 10.87 -14.08 -6.31
C THR A 225 9.36 -13.90 -6.26
N LEU A 226 8.63 -14.76 -5.52
CA LEU A 226 7.19 -14.61 -5.36
C LEU A 226 6.80 -13.34 -4.62
N LYS A 227 7.62 -12.88 -3.65
CA LYS A 227 7.37 -11.65 -2.90
C LYS A 227 7.18 -10.47 -3.86
N HIS A 228 8.04 -10.35 -4.89
CA HIS A 228 7.96 -9.26 -5.84
C HIS A 228 6.66 -9.33 -6.63
N LEU A 229 6.28 -10.52 -7.11
CA LEU A 229 5.06 -10.72 -7.87
C LEU A 229 3.80 -10.41 -7.05
N PHE A 230 3.75 -10.86 -5.79
CA PHE A 230 2.62 -10.59 -4.90
C PHE A 230 2.56 -9.12 -4.48
N ALA A 231 3.68 -8.49 -4.17
CA ALA A 231 3.71 -7.06 -3.88
C ALA A 231 3.37 -6.22 -5.12
N ALA A 232 3.71 -6.67 -6.33
CA ALA A 232 3.34 -6.00 -7.58
C ALA A 232 1.83 -6.07 -7.88
N MET A 233 1.07 -6.93 -7.20
CA MET A 233 -0.39 -6.92 -7.27
C MET A 233 -1.02 -5.74 -6.52
N VAL A 234 -0.32 -5.11 -5.57
CA VAL A 234 -0.78 -3.92 -4.85
C VAL A 234 -1.18 -2.80 -5.83
N PRO A 235 -0.27 -2.29 -6.70
CA PRO A 235 -0.64 -1.27 -7.67
C PRO A 235 -1.68 -1.76 -8.68
N VAL A 236 -1.76 -3.06 -8.99
CA VAL A 236 -2.82 -3.62 -9.87
C VAL A 236 -4.21 -3.44 -9.26
N PHE A 237 -4.40 -3.87 -8.01
CA PHE A 237 -5.70 -3.71 -7.32
C PHE A 237 -6.08 -2.24 -7.17
N LEU A 238 -5.13 -1.38 -6.80
CA LEU A 238 -5.39 0.05 -6.69
C LEU A 238 -5.72 0.68 -8.05
N THR A 239 -5.07 0.25 -9.13
CA THR A 239 -5.38 0.69 -10.50
C THR A 239 -6.80 0.30 -10.90
N PHE A 240 -7.22 -0.95 -10.64
CA PHE A 240 -8.58 -1.39 -10.92
C PHE A 240 -9.62 -0.65 -10.08
N MET A 241 -9.32 -0.41 -8.80
CA MET A 241 -10.16 0.42 -7.93
C MET A 241 -10.33 1.81 -8.54
N LEU A 242 -9.25 2.47 -8.92
CA LEU A 242 -9.29 3.81 -9.52
C LEU A 242 -10.03 3.86 -10.86
N ALA A 243 -9.88 2.85 -11.70
CA ALA A 243 -10.57 2.78 -12.99
C ALA A 243 -12.09 2.57 -12.85
N LYS A 244 -12.52 1.82 -11.82
CA LYS A 244 -13.94 1.43 -11.64
C LYS A 244 -14.69 2.29 -10.63
N ARG A 245 -13.99 3.11 -9.84
CA ARG A 245 -14.64 3.88 -8.76
C ARG A 245 -15.59 4.95 -9.30
N SER A 246 -16.51 5.31 -8.42
CA SER A 246 -17.42 6.45 -8.49
C SER A 246 -17.56 7.03 -7.09
N VAL A 247 -18.11 8.23 -6.96
CA VAL A 247 -18.43 8.80 -5.65
C VAL A 247 -19.43 7.90 -4.93
N GLU A 248 -19.22 7.65 -3.64
CA GLU A 248 -20.11 6.89 -2.76
C GLU A 248 -20.99 7.88 -1.98
N PRO A 249 -22.26 8.11 -2.40
CA PRO A 249 -23.12 9.13 -1.80
C PRO A 249 -23.54 8.78 -0.37
N GLU A 250 -23.74 7.50 -0.06
CA GLU A 250 -24.25 7.08 1.24
C GLU A 250 -23.17 7.08 2.34
N ARG A 251 -21.88 7.09 1.95
CA ARG A 251 -20.71 7.08 2.85
C ARG A 251 -20.88 6.08 3.99
N GLN A 252 -21.20 4.83 3.69
CA GLN A 252 -21.30 3.75 4.69
C GLN A 252 -19.96 3.01 4.83
N SER A 253 -19.49 2.79 6.07
CA SER A 253 -18.28 1.99 6.30
C SER A 253 -18.52 0.50 6.04
N LEU A 254 -17.46 -0.23 5.64
CA LEU A 254 -17.57 -1.69 5.41
C LEU A 254 -18.05 -2.43 6.66
N PHE A 255 -17.62 -1.99 7.85
CA PHE A 255 -18.11 -2.54 9.11
C PHE A 255 -19.63 -2.45 9.25
N LYS A 256 -20.22 -1.30 8.91
CA LYS A 256 -21.68 -1.11 8.97
C LYS A 256 -22.40 -1.98 7.94
N VAL A 257 -21.91 -2.02 6.71
CA VAL A 257 -22.47 -2.85 5.63
C VAL A 257 -22.44 -4.32 6.00
N TRP A 258 -21.30 -4.83 6.47
CA TRP A 258 -21.18 -6.23 6.87
C TRP A 258 -22.05 -6.53 8.08
N ARG A 259 -22.12 -5.66 9.09
CA ARG A 259 -23.00 -5.86 10.23
C ARG A 259 -24.48 -6.00 9.81
N ILE A 260 -24.96 -5.15 8.90
CA ILE A 260 -26.32 -5.23 8.36
C ILE A 260 -26.53 -6.53 7.55
N SER A 261 -25.54 -6.93 6.75
CA SER A 261 -25.61 -8.19 6.01
C SER A 261 -25.67 -9.39 6.95
N TRP A 262 -24.88 -9.39 8.02
CA TRP A 262 -24.87 -10.44 9.03
C TRP A 262 -26.18 -10.50 9.81
N THR A 263 -26.77 -9.35 10.18
CA THR A 263 -28.10 -9.34 10.83
C THR A 263 -29.18 -9.83 9.87
N LYS A 264 -29.15 -9.44 8.59
CA LYS A 264 -30.08 -9.95 7.57
C LYS A 264 -29.94 -11.46 7.32
N VAL A 265 -28.73 -12.00 7.34
CA VAL A 265 -28.52 -13.47 7.24
C VAL A 265 -29.07 -14.17 8.47
N LYS A 266 -28.82 -13.61 9.67
CA LYS A 266 -29.34 -14.17 10.93
C LYS A 266 -30.87 -14.07 11.03
N GLU A 267 -31.46 -13.00 10.53
CA GLU A 267 -32.91 -12.79 10.50
C GLU A 267 -33.58 -13.53 9.34
N GLY A 268 -32.89 -13.72 8.21
CA GLY A 268 -33.34 -14.46 7.02
C GLY A 268 -33.38 -15.98 7.21
N ASP A 269 -32.77 -16.50 8.27
CA ASP A 269 -33.02 -17.86 8.79
C ASP A 269 -34.24 -17.92 9.74
N SER A 270 -34.90 -16.76 9.98
CA SER A 270 -36.07 -16.65 10.86
C SER A 270 -37.28 -15.93 10.25
N ASN A 271 -37.18 -15.26 9.09
CA ASN A 271 -38.32 -14.67 8.38
C ASN A 271 -37.98 -14.40 6.91
N VAL A 272 -38.52 -15.24 6.02
CA VAL A 272 -38.68 -14.90 4.60
C VAL A 272 -40.00 -14.15 4.47
N GLU A 273 -39.97 -12.82 4.56
CA GLU A 273 -41.03 -11.99 3.98
C GLU A 273 -40.44 -11.19 2.81
N SER A 274 -40.92 -11.51 1.61
CA SER A 274 -40.58 -10.82 0.38
C SER A 274 -41.21 -9.43 0.37
N TYR A 275 -40.41 -8.38 0.48
CA TYR A 275 -40.88 -7.04 0.18
C TYR A 275 -40.73 -6.77 -1.32
N THR A 276 -41.85 -6.87 -2.03
CA THR A 276 -42.00 -6.39 -3.41
C THR A 276 -41.98 -4.86 -3.39
N TYR A 277 -40.98 -4.24 -4.02
CA TYR A 277 -40.94 -2.80 -4.21
C TYR A 277 -41.87 -2.41 -5.38
N SER A 278 -43.01 -1.80 -5.05
CA SER A 278 -43.86 -1.11 -6.02
C SER A 278 -43.15 0.17 -6.48
N ARG A 279 -42.87 0.27 -7.79
CA ARG A 279 -42.45 1.54 -8.41
C ARG A 279 -43.63 2.51 -8.36
N VAL A 280 -43.43 3.68 -7.77
CA VAL A 280 -44.33 4.82 -7.93
C VAL A 280 -43.93 5.52 -9.22
N GLU A 281 -44.83 5.53 -10.21
CA GLU A 281 -44.71 6.36 -11.41
C GLU A 281 -44.86 7.84 -11.01
N VAL A 282 -43.94 8.66 -11.48
CA VAL A 282 -44.00 10.12 -11.34
C VAL A 282 -44.70 10.64 -12.59
N GLU A 283 -45.95 11.11 -12.45
CA GLU A 283 -46.62 11.90 -13.48
C GLU A 283 -45.96 13.27 -13.60
N GLU A 284 -45.52 13.63 -14.80
CA GLU A 284 -45.11 15.00 -15.13
C GLU A 284 -46.34 15.91 -15.27
N PRO A 285 -46.34 17.11 -14.66
CA PRO A 285 -47.42 18.07 -14.86
C PRO A 285 -47.28 18.78 -16.22
N GLN A 286 -48.42 18.92 -16.91
CA GLN A 286 -48.62 19.60 -18.21
C GLN A 286 -48.29 21.09 -18.18
#